data_AF-A0A354I6Z4-F1
#
_entry.id   AF-A0A354I6Z4-F1
#
_cell.length_a   1.000
_cell.length_b   1.000
_cell.length_c   1.000
_cell.angle_alpha   90.00
_cell.angle_beta   90.00
_cell.angle_gamma   90.00
#
_symmetry.space_group_name_H-M   'P 1'
#
loop_
_entity.id
_entity.type
_entity.pdbx_description
1 polymer ?
#
loop_
_entity_poly.entity_id
_entity_poly.type
_entity_poly.pdbx_seq_one_letter_code
_entity_poly.pdbx_strand_id
1 'polypeptide(L)' 'MDIRDFMDLDKLQELQDKFSDATGLAAIAVDNNGEYITKESNFTDFCMKYTRG' A
#
# COMPACT_ATOMS: atom_id res chain seq x y z
N MET A 1 2.60 8.95 17.37
CA MET A 1 3.52 9.34 16.29
C MET A 1 2.84 8.91 15.01
N ASP A 2 2.46 9.87 14.16
CA ASP A 2 1.90 9.57 12.85
C ASP A 2 3.03 9.59 11.81
N ILE A 3 3.06 8.60 10.93
CA ILE A 3 4.05 8.53 9.84
C ILE A 3 3.87 9.69 8.85
N ARG A 4 2.64 10.20 8.71
CA ARG A 4 2.28 11.33 7.85
C ARG A 4 2.94 12.64 8.28
N ASP A 5 3.38 12.74 9.54
CA ASP A 5 4.06 13.93 10.06
C ASP A 5 5.49 14.10 9.50
N PHE A 6 6.09 13.02 8.96
CA PHE A 6 7.50 12.99 8.52
C PHE A 6 7.70 12.41 7.12
N MET A 7 6.74 11.65 6.60
CA MET A 7 6.81 10.97 5.31
C MET A 7 5.98 11.68 4.25
N ASP A 8 6.57 11.85 3.07
CA ASP A 8 5.84 12.24 1.86
C ASP A 8 5.09 11.02 1.31
N LEU A 9 3.76 11.07 1.38
CA LEU A 9 2.91 9.93 1.00
C LEU A 9 3.00 9.60 -0.49
N ASP A 10 3.28 10.58 -1.35
CA ASP A 10 3.43 10.33 -2.79
C ASP A 10 4.73 9.55 -3.05
N LYS A 11 5.81 9.87 -2.33
CA LYS A 11 7.06 9.09 -2.40
C LYS A 11 6.93 7.71 -1.77
N LEU A 12 6.14 7.59 -0.71
CA LEU A 12 5.84 6.30 -0.11
C LEU A 12 5.08 5.41 -1.09
N GLN A 13 4.10 5.97 -1.82
CA GLN A 13 3.38 5.25 -2.87
C GLN A 13 4.33 4.82 -4.00
N GLU A 14 5.21 5.71 -4.48
CA GLU A 14 6.18 5.38 -5.53
C GLU A 14 7.12 4.24 -5.10
N LEU A 15 7.59 4.27 -3.85
CA LEU A 15 8.41 3.20 -3.28
C LEU A 15 7.66 1.87 -3.23
N GLN A 16 6.39 1.90 -2.77
CA GLN A 16 5.54 0.73 -2.70
C GLN A 16 5.29 0.13 -4.10
N ASP A 17 4.99 0.98 -5.09
CA ASP A 17 4.77 0.56 -6.48
C ASP A 17 6.02 -0.14 -7.03
N LYS A 18 7.21 0.47 -6.85
CA LYS A 18 8.49 -0.13 -7.26
C LYS A 18 8.76 -1.46 -6.55
N PHE A 19 8.44 -1.57 -5.27
CA PHE A 19 8.56 -2.81 -4.52
C PHE A 19 7.64 -3.90 -5.10
N SER A 20 6.38 -3.56 -5.34
CA SER A 20 5.39 -4.47 -5.93
C SER A 20 5.77 -4.91 -7.34
N ASP A 21 6.27 -4.00 -8.17
CA ASP A 21 6.71 -4.30 -9.53
C ASP A 21 7.96 -5.21 -9.54
N ALA A 22 8.90 -4.96 -8.64
CA ALA A 22 10.14 -5.74 -8.56
C ALA A 22 9.92 -7.15 -8.00
N THR A 23 8.96 -7.31 -7.09
CA THR A 23 8.73 -8.58 -6.37
C THR A 23 7.56 -9.39 -6.93
N GLY A 24 6.65 -8.75 -7.66
CA GLY A 24 5.37 -9.33 -8.05
C GLY A 24 4.36 -9.48 -6.89
N LEU A 25 4.66 -8.91 -5.71
CA LEU A 25 3.79 -8.98 -4.54
C LEU A 25 2.78 -7.83 -4.52
N ALA A 26 1.56 -8.13 -4.08
CA ALA A 26 0.58 -7.11 -3.74
C ALA A 26 0.98 -6.41 -2.43
N ALA A 27 0.92 -5.08 -2.41
CA ALA A 27 1.31 -4.29 -1.23
C ALA A 27 0.32 -3.14 -0.96
N ILE A 28 0.08 -2.89 0.32
CA ILE A 28 -0.63 -1.72 0.84
C ILE A 28 -0.08 -1.40 2.23
N ALA A 29 0.11 -0.12 2.52
CA ALA A 29 0.59 0.36 3.80
C ALA A 29 -0.59 0.91 4.61
N VAL A 30 -0.55 0.63 5.92
CA VAL A 30 -1.55 1.08 6.89
C VAL A 30 -0.86 1.81 8.03
N ASP A 31 -1.55 2.74 8.67
CA ASP A 31 -1.07 3.38 9.89
C ASP A 31 -1.32 2.52 11.14
N ASN A 32 -0.95 3.06 12.31
CA ASN A 32 -1.11 2.38 13.59
C ASN A 32 -2.57 2.12 13.99
N ASN A 33 -3.54 2.79 13.37
CA ASN A 33 -4.98 2.56 13.56
C ASN A 33 -5.54 1.56 12.54
N GLY A 34 -4.71 1.07 11.62
CA GLY A 34 -5.12 0.21 10.51
C GLY A 34 -5.75 0.97 9.34
N GLU A 35 -5.68 2.31 9.34
CA GLU A 35 -6.18 3.10 8.22
C GLU A 35 -5.19 3.08 7.06
N TYR A 36 -5.70 2.99 5.83
CA TYR A 36 -4.86 2.96 4.65
C TYR A 36 -4.18 4.31 4.43
N ILE A 37 -2.87 4.26 4.18
CA ILE A 37 -2.05 5.45 3.88
C ILE A 37 -1.51 5.45 2.45
N THR A 38 -1.58 4.31 1.77
CA THR A 38 -1.31 4.17 0.34
C THR A 38 -2.49 3.49 -0.34
N LYS A 39 -2.50 3.58 -1.67
CA LYS A 39 -3.38 2.77 -2.52
C LYS A 39 -2.77 1.39 -2.72
N GLU A 40 -3.59 0.48 -3.21
CA GLU A 40 -3.18 -0.85 -3.60
C GLU A 40 -2.16 -0.85 -4.74
N SER A 41 -1.05 -1.56 -4.56
CA SER A 41 -0.09 -1.87 -5.63
C SER A 41 -0.17 -3.37 -5.98
N ASN A 42 -0.30 -3.70 -7.27
CA ASN A 42 -0.44 -5.08 -7.79
C ASN A 42 -1.62 -5.90 -7.24
N PHE A 43 -2.71 -5.26 -6.80
CA PHE A 43 -3.92 -5.99 -6.45
C PHE A 43 -4.66 -6.43 -7.72
N THR A 44 -4.97 -7.72 -7.79
CA THR A 44 -5.80 -8.27 -8.86
C THR A 44 -7.28 -8.14 -8.53
N ASP A 45 -8.12 -8.23 -9.56
CA ASP A 45 -9.58 -8.37 -9.41
C ASP A 45 -9.97 -9.46 -8.42
N PHE A 46 -9.25 -10.59 -8.45
CA PHE A 46 -9.51 -11.69 -7.52
C PHE A 46 -9.23 -11.27 -6.07
N CYS A 47 -8.08 -10.61 -5.82
CA CYS A 47 -7.74 -10.11 -4.49
C CYS A 47 -8.81 -9.14 -3.97
N MET A 48 -9.24 -8.20 -4.81
CA MET A 48 -10.23 -7.18 -4.43
C MET A 48 -11.62 -7.77 -4.19
N LYS A 49 -12.05 -8.74 -5.00
CA LYS A 49 -13.42 -9.26 -4.96
C LYS A 49 -13.64 -10.38 -3.93
N TYR A 50 -12.60 -11.15 -3.61
CA TYR A 50 -12.76 -12.41 -2.87
C TYR A 50 -11.87 -12.57 -1.63
N THR A 51 -10.85 -11.73 -1.44
CA THR A 51 -9.90 -11.89 -0.32
C THR A 51 -9.92 -10.74 0.69
N ARG A 52 -10.50 -9.59 0.31
CA ARG A 52 -10.76 -8.49 1.25
C ARG A 52 -12.18 -8.63 1.76
N GLY A 53 -12.31 -9.07 3.01
CA GLY A 53 -13.57 -9.16 3.75
C GLY A 53 -14.07 -7.80 4.20
#